data_AF-A0A372K7F2-F1
#
_entry.id   AF-A0A372K7F2-F1
#
_cell.length_a   1.000
_cell.length_b   1.000
_cell.length_c   1.000
_cell.angle_alpha   90.00
_cell.angle_beta   90.00
_cell.angle_gamma   90.00
#
_symmetry.space_group_name_H-M   'P 1'
#
loop_
_entity.id
_entity.type
_entity.pdbx_description
1 polymer ?
#
loop_
_entity_poly.entity_id
_entity_poly.type
_entity_poly.pdbx_seq_one_letter_code
_entity_poly.pdbx_strand_id
1 'polypeptide(L)'
;MKASALTLRDIPWLWSVIGTVLVGVATSLALGLGIAGNMLSAASAFVVFSVLVGLGQMLVVTSGPGNIDLSIPATIALSGVVSMRVMGGADSAIWLGVVTVIGIGVGIGLFNYLLIRMLRIPPIIATLSSSFVLQSVAISLGHGNAAPPPALENFALSRVAGVSGLASVALLVTLLTGIVLFRLVQGRSLSAVGQNARAANLAGVRVEWVRCATYVACAVLVALCALLLSAFSGGATLDMGADYMLLSVAVVVIGGTQVSGGRASPTGVWGAACFLFLINALLNASGTGAGLRAIVYGALIIGVTTIAGGSPAARR
;
A
#
# COMPACT_ATOMS: atom_id res chain seq x y z
N MET A 1 -19.86 -32.18 13.11
CA MET A 1 -19.13 -31.03 12.53
C MET A 1 -18.93 -31.28 11.04
N LYS A 2 -19.81 -30.78 10.17
CA LYS A 2 -19.59 -30.82 8.72
C LYS A 2 -18.62 -29.70 8.37
N ALA A 3 -17.44 -30.03 7.86
CA ALA A 3 -16.57 -29.05 7.21
C ALA A 3 -17.37 -28.47 6.04
N SER A 4 -17.83 -27.22 6.14
CA SER A 4 -18.37 -26.52 4.98
C SER A 4 -17.25 -26.42 3.97
N ALA A 5 -17.40 -27.05 2.81
CA ALA A 5 -16.49 -26.84 1.69
C ALA A 5 -16.42 -25.32 1.45
N LEU A 6 -15.25 -24.72 1.66
CA LEU A 6 -15.00 -23.32 1.30
C LEU A 6 -15.39 -23.18 -0.16
N THR A 7 -16.47 -22.44 -0.45
CA THR A 7 -16.84 -22.19 -1.83
C THR A 7 -15.82 -21.20 -2.40
N LEU A 8 -15.50 -21.29 -3.69
CA LEU A 8 -14.55 -20.36 -4.34
C LEU A 8 -14.94 -18.87 -4.15
N ARG A 9 -16.22 -18.61 -3.85
CA ARG A 9 -16.74 -17.27 -3.52
C ARG A 9 -16.26 -16.74 -2.16
N ASP A 10 -15.89 -17.62 -1.23
CA ASP A 10 -15.51 -17.27 0.15
C ASP A 10 -14.03 -16.90 0.30
N ILE A 11 -13.27 -16.87 -0.80
CA ILE A 11 -11.84 -16.55 -0.84
C ILE A 11 -11.64 -15.21 -1.59
N PRO A 12 -11.70 -14.06 -0.88
CA PRO A 12 -11.69 -12.74 -1.53
C PRO A 12 -10.44 -12.48 -2.38
N TRP A 13 -9.27 -12.99 -1.97
CA TRP A 13 -8.03 -12.79 -2.72
C TRP A 13 -8.01 -13.53 -4.05
N LEU A 14 -8.76 -14.63 -4.20
CA LEU A 14 -8.78 -15.43 -5.43
C LEU A 14 -9.29 -14.61 -6.61
N TRP A 15 -10.27 -13.74 -6.40
CA TRP A 15 -10.83 -12.87 -7.45
C TRP A 15 -9.81 -11.88 -8.00
N SER A 16 -8.96 -11.32 -7.15
CA SER A 16 -7.89 -10.42 -7.58
C SER A 16 -6.82 -11.15 -8.42
N VAL A 17 -6.51 -12.39 -8.08
CA VAL A 17 -5.56 -13.23 -8.83
C VAL A 17 -6.17 -13.66 -10.17
N ILE A 18 -7.42 -14.11 -10.18
CA ILE A 18 -8.15 -14.45 -11.42
C ILE A 18 -8.21 -13.22 -12.34
N GLY A 19 -8.57 -12.05 -11.80
CA GLY A 19 -8.59 -10.80 -12.55
C GLY A 19 -7.22 -10.49 -13.18
N THR A 20 -6.14 -10.63 -12.41
CA THR A 20 -4.76 -10.44 -12.92
C THR A 20 -4.46 -11.37 -14.09
N VAL A 21 -4.77 -12.66 -13.95
CA VAL A 21 -4.53 -13.66 -15.00
C VAL A 21 -5.35 -13.33 -16.25
N LEU A 22 -6.62 -12.99 -16.09
CA LEU A 22 -7.50 -12.64 -17.22
C LEU A 22 -6.99 -11.40 -17.97
N VAL A 23 -6.56 -10.36 -17.26
CA VAL A 23 -5.98 -9.16 -17.89
C VAL A 23 -4.66 -9.50 -18.57
N GLY A 24 -3.81 -10.33 -17.97
CA GLY A 24 -2.57 -10.80 -18.59
C GLY A 24 -2.81 -11.56 -19.90
N VAL A 25 -3.80 -12.45 -19.92
CA VAL A 25 -4.22 -13.17 -21.13
C VAL A 25 -4.81 -12.21 -22.17
N ALA A 26 -5.71 -11.32 -21.78
CA ALA A 26 -6.30 -10.32 -22.68
C ALA A 26 -5.24 -9.40 -23.30
N THR A 27 -4.25 -8.98 -22.52
CA THR A 27 -3.11 -8.18 -22.99
C THR A 27 -2.27 -8.95 -23.98
N SER A 28 -2.01 -10.23 -23.71
CA SER A 28 -1.25 -11.12 -24.60
C SER A 28 -1.96 -11.34 -25.93
N LEU A 29 -3.30 -11.43 -25.93
CA LEU A 29 -4.12 -11.58 -27.13
C LEU A 29 -4.25 -10.27 -27.92
N ALA A 30 -4.39 -9.14 -27.24
CA ALA A 30 -4.63 -7.84 -27.89
C ALA A 30 -3.35 -7.18 -28.43
N LEU A 31 -2.24 -7.30 -27.71
CA LEU A 31 -0.97 -6.61 -28.00
C LEU A 31 0.16 -7.56 -28.39
N GLY A 32 -0.05 -8.87 -28.31
CA GLY A 32 0.96 -9.89 -28.60
C GLY A 32 1.87 -10.21 -27.42
N LEU A 33 2.50 -11.40 -27.47
CA LEU A 33 3.29 -11.98 -26.38
C LEU A 33 4.53 -11.14 -26.00
N GLY A 34 5.16 -10.46 -26.97
CA GLY A 34 6.34 -9.62 -26.70
C GLY A 34 6.00 -8.39 -25.85
N ILE A 35 4.92 -7.68 -26.18
CA ILE A 35 4.45 -6.52 -25.42
C ILE A 35 3.96 -6.95 -24.04
N ALA A 36 3.20 -8.04 -23.96
CA ALA A 36 2.75 -8.60 -22.68
C ALA A 36 3.92 -9.02 -21.77
N GLY A 37 4.98 -9.63 -22.33
CA GLY A 37 6.20 -9.98 -21.60
C GLY A 37 6.91 -8.75 -21.03
N ASN A 38 7.02 -7.68 -21.81
CA ASN A 38 7.59 -6.41 -21.35
C ASN A 38 6.75 -5.75 -20.24
N MET A 39 5.43 -5.79 -20.37
CA MET A 39 4.51 -5.27 -19.35
C MET A 39 4.59 -6.06 -18.05
N LEU A 40 4.73 -7.40 -18.12
CA LEU A 40 4.94 -8.24 -16.94
C LEU A 40 6.29 -7.95 -16.28
N SER A 41 7.33 -7.76 -17.10
CA SER A 41 8.66 -7.34 -16.62
C SER A 41 8.63 -5.97 -15.95
N ALA A 42 7.86 -5.02 -16.48
CA ALA A 42 7.64 -3.71 -15.85
C ALA A 42 6.81 -3.84 -14.56
N ALA A 43 5.77 -4.70 -14.56
CA ALA A 43 4.95 -4.97 -13.40
C ALA A 43 5.81 -5.43 -12.21
N SER A 44 6.80 -6.29 -12.44
CA SER A 44 7.70 -6.76 -11.37
C SER A 44 8.46 -5.63 -10.64
N ALA A 45 8.66 -4.46 -11.25
CA ALA A 45 9.31 -3.31 -10.63
C ALA A 45 8.30 -2.37 -9.96
N PHE A 46 7.20 -2.02 -10.65
CA PHE A 46 6.25 -1.02 -10.17
C PHE A 46 5.20 -1.55 -9.18
N VAL A 47 4.83 -2.83 -9.29
CA VAL A 47 3.86 -3.46 -8.37
C VAL A 47 4.35 -3.43 -6.93
N VAL A 48 5.67 -3.46 -6.73
CA VAL A 48 6.32 -3.42 -5.41
C VAL A 48 5.85 -2.22 -4.58
N PHE A 49 5.80 -1.03 -5.18
CA PHE A 49 5.41 0.19 -4.48
C PHE A 49 3.94 0.13 -4.04
N SER A 50 3.07 -0.30 -4.96
CA SER A 50 1.65 -0.54 -4.69
C SER A 50 1.42 -1.58 -3.60
N VAL A 51 2.26 -2.63 -3.54
CA VAL A 51 2.20 -3.66 -2.50
C VAL A 51 2.64 -3.09 -1.16
N LEU A 52 3.77 -2.38 -1.07
CA LEU A 52 4.26 -1.82 0.19
C LEU A 52 3.26 -0.86 0.82
N VAL A 53 2.77 0.08 0.01
CA VAL A 53 1.72 1.03 0.43
C VAL A 53 0.43 0.30 0.76
N GLY A 54 0.01 -0.66 -0.08
CA GLY A 54 -1.18 -1.47 0.12
C GLY A 54 -1.14 -2.30 1.40
N LEU A 55 0.02 -2.86 1.78
CA LEU A 55 0.20 -3.56 3.05
C LEU A 55 0.06 -2.61 4.24
N GLY A 56 0.62 -1.39 4.15
CA GLY A 56 0.42 -0.37 5.18
C GLY A 56 -1.05 0.01 5.35
N GLN A 57 -1.71 0.35 4.25
CA GLN A 57 -3.13 0.69 4.22
C GLN A 57 -4.02 -0.48 4.70
N MET A 58 -3.67 -1.72 4.36
CA MET A 58 -4.36 -2.93 4.82
C MET A 58 -4.35 -3.03 6.35
N LEU A 59 -3.22 -2.73 7.01
CA LEU A 59 -3.14 -2.76 8.47
C LEU A 59 -4.09 -1.73 9.11
N VAL A 60 -4.13 -0.52 8.55
CA VAL A 60 -5.03 0.56 9.00
C VAL A 60 -6.49 0.17 8.79
N VAL A 61 -6.86 -0.29 7.60
CA VAL A 61 -8.23 -0.74 7.28
C VAL A 61 -8.66 -1.91 8.17
N THR A 62 -7.74 -2.85 8.44
CA THR A 62 -8.03 -3.99 9.32
C THR A 62 -8.29 -3.55 10.77
N SER A 63 -7.79 -2.39 11.20
CA SER A 63 -7.96 -1.89 12.58
C SER A 63 -9.39 -1.45 12.94
N GLY A 64 -10.29 -1.38 11.95
CA GLY A 64 -11.72 -1.18 12.19
C GLY A 64 -12.40 -0.30 11.14
N PRO A 65 -13.72 -0.15 11.23
CA PRO A 65 -14.50 0.58 10.24
C PRO A 65 -14.11 2.06 10.19
N GLY A 66 -14.02 2.61 8.98
CA GLY A 66 -13.71 4.02 8.74
C GLY A 66 -12.23 4.40 8.92
N ASN A 67 -11.34 3.45 9.24
CA ASN A 67 -9.90 3.68 9.27
C ASN A 67 -9.33 3.59 7.86
N ILE A 68 -8.87 4.72 7.34
CA ILE A 68 -8.19 4.86 6.06
C ILE A 68 -7.13 5.93 6.27
N ASP A 69 -5.89 5.66 5.87
CA ASP A 69 -4.81 6.64 5.94
C ASP A 69 -4.70 7.40 4.60
N LEU A 70 -5.12 8.67 4.59
CA LEU A 70 -4.99 9.55 3.43
C LEU A 70 -3.73 10.44 3.47
N SER A 71 -2.86 10.23 4.46
CA SER A 71 -1.56 10.91 4.55
C SER A 71 -0.47 10.22 3.70
N ILE A 72 -0.78 9.09 3.09
CA ILE A 72 0.14 8.27 2.27
C ILE A 72 0.88 9.11 1.21
N PRO A 73 0.22 9.93 0.37
CA PRO A 73 0.91 10.69 -0.68
C PRO A 73 1.98 11.64 -0.12
N ALA A 74 1.60 12.41 0.90
CA ALA A 74 2.49 13.38 1.53
C ALA A 74 3.61 12.71 2.33
N THR A 75 3.34 11.54 2.90
CA THR A 75 4.37 10.71 3.55
C THR A 75 5.41 10.26 2.54
N ILE A 76 4.98 9.86 1.33
CA ILE A 76 5.90 9.52 0.23
C ILE A 76 6.72 10.74 -0.17
N ALA A 77 6.08 11.88 -0.43
CA ALA A 77 6.76 13.11 -0.84
C ALA A 77 7.81 13.56 0.21
N LEU A 78 7.40 13.69 1.47
CA LEU A 78 8.27 14.16 2.55
C LEU A 78 9.43 13.19 2.83
N SER A 79 9.13 11.89 2.93
CA SER A 79 10.16 10.88 3.22
C SER A 79 11.17 10.77 2.08
N GLY A 80 10.72 10.84 0.83
CA GLY A 80 11.59 10.84 -0.34
C GLY A 80 12.51 12.07 -0.38
N VAL A 81 11.95 13.27 -0.25
CA VAL A 81 12.72 14.53 -0.27
C VAL A 81 13.79 14.54 0.83
N VAL A 82 13.40 14.23 2.07
CA VAL A 82 14.32 14.30 3.21
C VAL A 82 15.39 13.20 3.11
N SER A 83 15.03 11.97 2.74
CA SER A 83 16.01 10.89 2.62
C SER A 83 17.02 11.11 1.51
N MET A 84 16.61 11.57 0.32
CA MET A 84 17.53 11.90 -0.77
C MET A 84 18.49 13.03 -0.35
N ARG A 85 17.96 14.06 0.33
CA ARG A 85 18.76 15.19 0.81
C ARG A 85 19.77 14.80 1.88
N VAL A 86 19.40 13.91 2.79
CA VAL A 86 20.30 13.38 3.83
C VAL A 86 21.40 12.51 3.23
N MET A 87 21.07 11.67 2.23
CA MET A 87 22.05 10.81 1.58
C MET A 87 23.01 11.58 0.66
N GLY A 88 22.54 12.63 0.00
CA GLY A 88 23.38 13.50 -0.83
C GLY A 88 24.13 12.77 -1.95
N GLY A 89 23.58 11.67 -2.47
CA GLY A 89 24.23 10.83 -3.49
C GLY A 89 25.38 9.95 -2.98
N ALA A 90 25.65 9.90 -1.67
CA ALA A 90 26.74 9.12 -1.10
C ALA A 90 26.30 7.73 -0.63
N ASP A 91 26.96 6.67 -1.11
CA ASP A 91 26.67 5.29 -0.71
C ASP A 91 26.91 5.04 0.79
N SER A 92 27.88 5.73 1.38
CA SER A 92 28.17 5.67 2.82
C SER A 92 27.04 6.22 3.69
N ALA A 93 26.13 7.03 3.11
CA ALA A 93 25.00 7.63 3.81
C ALA A 93 23.69 6.85 3.63
N ILE A 94 23.67 5.72 2.91
CA ILE A 94 22.45 4.92 2.70
C ILE A 94 21.79 4.51 4.03
N TRP A 95 22.60 4.10 5.01
CA TRP A 95 22.08 3.74 6.34
C TRP A 95 21.41 4.93 7.05
N LEU A 96 21.94 6.15 6.88
CA LEU A 96 21.32 7.38 7.39
C LEU A 96 19.98 7.62 6.69
N GLY A 97 19.91 7.40 5.38
CA GLY A 97 18.66 7.47 4.62
C GLY A 97 17.59 6.53 5.16
N VAL A 98 17.96 5.26 5.42
CA VAL A 98 17.07 4.24 6.00
C VAL A 98 16.58 4.62 7.39
N VAL A 99 17.49 5.04 8.29
CA VAL A 99 17.12 5.49 9.64
C VAL A 99 16.20 6.72 9.58
N THR A 100 16.47 7.63 8.66
CA THR A 100 15.68 8.86 8.47
C THR A 100 14.25 8.53 8.04
N VAL A 101 14.05 7.66 7.04
CA VAL A 101 12.68 7.31 6.61
C VAL A 101 11.92 6.52 7.67
N ILE A 102 12.59 5.66 8.44
CA ILE A 102 11.96 4.98 9.59
C ILE A 102 11.53 6.02 10.63
N GLY A 103 12.41 6.97 10.96
CA GLY A 103 12.11 8.04 11.91
C GLY A 103 10.93 8.92 11.46
N ILE A 104 10.91 9.32 10.19
CA ILE A 104 9.79 10.08 9.59
C ILE A 104 8.50 9.27 9.64
N GLY A 105 8.54 7.99 9.24
CA GLY A 105 7.36 7.11 9.29
C GLY A 105 6.81 6.95 10.70
N VAL A 106 7.69 6.75 11.70
CA VAL A 106 7.27 6.70 13.11
C VAL A 106 6.65 8.03 13.55
N GLY A 107 7.29 9.15 13.23
CA GLY A 107 6.80 10.49 13.57
C GLY A 107 5.42 10.77 12.97
N ILE A 108 5.23 10.49 11.68
CA ILE A 108 3.96 10.69 10.96
C ILE A 108 2.87 9.75 11.51
N GLY A 109 3.17 8.46 11.69
CA GLY A 109 2.18 7.52 12.21
C GLY A 109 1.73 7.87 13.62
N LEU A 110 2.65 8.32 14.48
CA LEU A 110 2.32 8.85 15.80
C LEU A 110 1.49 10.12 15.69
N PHE A 111 1.88 11.07 14.85
CA PHE A 111 1.16 12.33 14.64
C PHE A 111 -0.28 12.10 14.18
N ASN A 112 -0.47 11.27 13.15
CA ASN A 112 -1.79 10.88 12.66
C ASN A 112 -2.65 10.25 13.76
N TYR A 113 -2.09 9.28 14.49
CA TYR A 113 -2.85 8.64 15.56
C TYR A 113 -3.15 9.59 16.72
N LEU A 114 -2.25 10.53 17.01
CA LEU A 114 -2.45 11.56 18.03
C LEU A 114 -3.62 12.47 17.67
N LEU A 115 -3.71 12.92 16.42
CA LEU A 115 -4.85 13.70 15.93
C LEU A 115 -6.17 12.94 16.10
N ILE A 116 -6.18 11.65 15.73
CA ILE A 116 -7.36 10.80 15.84
C ILE A 116 -7.77 10.64 17.31
N ARG A 117 -6.81 10.34 18.19
CA ARG A 117 -7.08 9.99 19.59
C ARG A 117 -7.31 11.20 20.48
N MET A 118 -6.40 12.17 20.48
CA MET A 118 -6.44 13.31 21.39
C MET A 118 -7.49 14.34 20.96
N LEU A 119 -7.55 14.64 19.67
CA LEU A 119 -8.50 15.64 19.14
C LEU A 119 -9.84 15.03 18.75
N ARG A 120 -9.99 13.69 18.84
CA ARG A 120 -11.21 12.95 18.49
C ARG A 120 -11.69 13.22 17.07
N ILE A 121 -10.76 13.49 16.16
CA ILE A 121 -11.05 13.73 14.75
C ILE A 121 -11.24 12.37 14.05
N PRO A 122 -12.26 12.21 13.18
CA PRO A 122 -12.41 10.99 12.38
C PRO A 122 -11.15 10.69 11.55
N PRO A 123 -10.72 9.42 11.41
CA PRO A 123 -9.46 9.04 10.76
C PRO A 123 -9.20 9.63 9.38
N ILE A 124 -10.22 9.61 8.52
CA ILE A 124 -10.14 10.15 7.16
C ILE A 124 -9.81 11.65 7.18
N ILE A 125 -10.49 12.42 8.04
CA ILE A 125 -10.28 13.86 8.16
C ILE A 125 -8.89 14.13 8.75
N ALA A 126 -8.53 13.44 9.83
CA ALA A 126 -7.24 13.62 10.49
C ALA A 126 -6.06 13.38 9.54
N THR A 127 -6.09 12.27 8.80
CA THR A 127 -4.99 11.89 7.91
C THR A 127 -4.97 12.71 6.63
N LEU A 128 -6.13 13.11 6.09
CA LEU A 128 -6.19 14.04 4.96
C LEU A 128 -5.65 15.42 5.34
N SER A 129 -6.05 15.96 6.49
CA SER A 129 -5.50 17.22 7.03
C SER A 129 -4.00 17.12 7.28
N SER A 130 -3.52 16.02 7.86
CA SER A 130 -2.08 15.78 8.01
C SER A 130 -1.38 15.73 6.65
N SER A 131 -2.02 15.14 5.63
CA SER A 131 -1.46 15.08 4.27
C SER A 131 -1.14 16.48 3.75
N PHE A 132 -2.07 17.45 3.91
CA PHE A 132 -1.82 18.83 3.49
C PHE A 132 -0.66 19.49 4.25
N VAL A 133 -0.56 19.27 5.57
CA VAL A 133 0.55 19.81 6.37
C VAL A 133 1.89 19.21 5.92
N LEU A 134 1.97 17.89 5.82
CA LEU A 134 3.18 17.17 5.42
C LEU A 134 3.60 17.52 3.99
N GLN A 135 2.64 17.65 3.08
CA GLN A 135 2.88 18.06 1.69
C GLN A 135 3.42 19.49 1.65
N SER A 136 2.86 20.40 2.44
CA SER A 136 3.33 21.79 2.52
C SER A 136 4.75 21.88 3.08
N VAL A 137 5.08 21.04 4.08
CA VAL A 137 6.45 20.92 4.59
C VAL A 137 7.38 20.38 3.51
N ALA A 138 6.99 19.34 2.77
CA ALA A 138 7.77 18.80 1.66
C ALA A 138 8.03 19.86 0.57
N ILE A 139 7.01 20.61 0.18
CA ILE A 139 7.12 21.74 -0.77
C ILE A 139 8.09 22.81 -0.24
N SER A 140 7.99 23.15 1.04
CA SER A 140 8.85 24.18 1.67
C SER A 140 10.32 23.76 1.72
N LEU A 141 10.59 22.45 1.84
CA LEU A 141 11.94 21.90 1.77
C LEU A 141 12.51 21.90 0.34
N GLY A 142 11.65 22.08 -0.67
CA GLY A 142 11.96 22.04 -2.09
C GLY A 142 12.00 20.62 -2.65
N HIS A 143 12.30 20.51 -3.95
CA HIS A 143 12.57 19.22 -4.56
C HIS A 143 13.80 18.56 -3.93
N GLY A 144 13.75 17.23 -3.76
CA GLY A 144 14.90 16.43 -3.39
C GLY A 144 15.84 16.33 -4.58
N ASN A 145 16.53 17.43 -4.93
CA ASN A 145 17.42 17.53 -6.09
C ASN A 145 18.69 16.68 -5.96
N ALA A 146 18.88 15.99 -4.84
CA ALA A 146 19.97 15.05 -4.67
C ALA A 146 19.65 13.77 -5.42
N ALA A 147 20.55 13.40 -6.34
CA ALA A 147 20.50 12.09 -6.98
C ALA A 147 20.58 10.99 -5.91
N PRO A 148 19.91 9.85 -6.13
CA PRO A 148 20.05 8.71 -5.24
C PRO A 148 21.51 8.23 -5.21
N PRO A 149 21.98 7.67 -4.08
CA PRO A 149 23.28 7.00 -4.05
C PRO A 149 23.37 5.91 -5.12
N PRO A 150 24.49 5.81 -5.87
CA PRO A 150 24.63 4.84 -6.96
C PRO A 150 24.33 3.39 -6.55
N ALA A 151 24.75 2.96 -5.35
CA ALA A 151 24.45 1.60 -4.88
C ALA A 151 22.96 1.37 -4.64
N LEU A 152 22.23 2.38 -4.16
CA LEU A 152 20.79 2.30 -3.92
C LEU A 152 20.02 2.31 -5.25
N GLU A 153 20.43 3.15 -6.20
CA GLU A 153 19.88 3.19 -7.56
C GLU A 153 20.12 1.86 -8.30
N ASN A 154 21.37 1.37 -8.29
CA ASN A 154 21.73 0.08 -8.88
C ASN A 154 20.92 -1.06 -8.27
N PHE A 155 20.69 -1.04 -6.95
CA PHE A 155 19.82 -2.01 -6.30
C PHE A 155 18.37 -1.90 -6.77
N ALA A 156 17.82 -0.68 -6.85
CA ALA A 156 16.45 -0.44 -7.29
C ALA A 156 16.22 -0.89 -8.74
N LEU A 157 17.23 -0.73 -9.61
CA LEU A 157 17.19 -1.15 -11.01
C LEU A 157 17.63 -2.61 -11.23
N SER A 158 18.23 -3.26 -10.21
CA SER A 158 18.76 -4.61 -10.33
C SER A 158 17.69 -5.64 -10.68
N ARG A 159 18.08 -6.65 -11.45
CA ARG A 159 17.27 -7.82 -11.78
C ARG A 159 18.08 -9.09 -11.56
N VAL A 160 17.54 -10.00 -10.75
CA VAL A 160 18.14 -11.32 -10.48
C VAL A 160 17.19 -12.38 -11.02
N ALA A 161 17.64 -13.19 -11.98
CA ALA A 161 16.85 -14.23 -12.64
C ALA A 161 15.48 -13.72 -13.18
N GLY A 162 15.44 -12.49 -13.69
CA GLY A 162 14.23 -11.86 -14.23
C GLY A 162 13.34 -11.15 -13.19
N VAL A 163 13.63 -11.28 -11.89
CA VAL A 163 12.89 -10.64 -10.80
C VAL A 163 13.63 -9.37 -10.36
N SER A 164 12.90 -8.25 -10.21
CA SER A 164 13.48 -7.01 -9.70
C SER A 164 13.99 -7.18 -8.25
N GLY A 165 15.14 -6.59 -7.92
CA GLY A 165 15.65 -6.54 -6.55
C GLY A 165 14.63 -5.94 -5.58
N LEU A 166 13.84 -4.95 -6.02
CA LEU A 166 12.73 -4.37 -5.27
C LEU A 166 11.65 -5.39 -4.90
N ALA A 167 11.34 -6.32 -5.81
CA ALA A 167 10.32 -7.35 -5.55
C ALA A 167 10.74 -8.28 -4.41
N SER A 168 12.04 -8.54 -4.25
CA SER A 168 12.56 -9.33 -3.12
C SER A 168 12.29 -8.63 -1.78
N VAL A 169 12.42 -7.31 -1.72
CA VAL A 169 12.12 -6.49 -0.53
C VAL A 169 10.62 -6.52 -0.22
N ALA A 170 9.76 -6.32 -1.23
CA ALA A 170 8.32 -6.42 -1.03
C ALA A 170 7.90 -7.83 -0.57
N LEU A 171 8.50 -8.89 -1.11
CA LEU A 171 8.22 -10.26 -0.67
C LEU A 171 8.65 -10.48 0.79
N LEU A 172 9.83 -10.01 1.17
CA LEU A 172 10.30 -10.07 2.55
C LEU A 172 9.36 -9.32 3.49
N VAL A 173 8.99 -8.09 3.15
CA VAL A 173 8.04 -7.27 3.94
C VAL A 173 6.66 -7.92 4.02
N THR A 174 6.19 -8.52 2.93
CA THR A 174 4.92 -9.28 2.90
C THR A 174 4.98 -10.48 3.83
N LEU A 175 6.08 -11.24 3.79
CA LEU A 175 6.28 -12.41 4.63
C LEU A 175 6.31 -12.01 6.11
N LEU A 176 7.07 -10.98 6.47
CA LEU A 176 7.11 -10.44 7.83
C LEU A 176 5.72 -9.98 8.29
N THR A 177 5.02 -9.22 7.45
CA THR A 177 3.65 -8.75 7.74
C THR A 177 2.69 -9.93 7.92
N GLY A 178 2.79 -10.96 7.07
CA GLY A 178 2.00 -12.19 7.18
C GLY A 178 2.29 -12.97 8.46
N ILE A 179 3.57 -13.06 8.88
CA ILE A 179 3.95 -13.69 10.16
C ILE A 179 3.35 -12.90 11.33
N VAL A 180 3.46 -11.57 11.32
CA VAL A 180 2.86 -10.73 12.37
C VAL A 180 1.34 -10.92 12.44
N LEU A 181 0.67 -10.94 11.29
CA LEU A 181 -0.79 -11.06 11.21
C LEU A 181 -1.30 -12.45 11.62
N PHE A 182 -0.66 -13.52 11.16
CA PHE A 182 -1.21 -14.87 11.28
C PHE A 182 -0.55 -15.72 12.37
N ARG A 183 0.66 -15.37 12.84
CA ARG A 183 1.39 -16.14 13.86
C ARG A 183 1.50 -15.41 15.19
N LEU A 184 1.65 -14.09 15.19
CA LEU A 184 1.90 -13.32 16.42
C LEU A 184 0.63 -12.85 17.13
N VAL A 185 0.78 -12.45 18.40
CA VAL A 185 -0.31 -11.91 19.23
C VAL A 185 -0.84 -10.60 18.64
N GLN A 186 0.06 -9.77 18.10
CA GLN A 186 -0.23 -8.48 17.50
C GLN A 186 -1.27 -8.59 16.37
N GLY A 187 -1.15 -9.60 15.51
CA GLY A 187 -2.12 -9.88 14.45
C GLY A 187 -3.49 -10.27 14.98
N ARG A 188 -3.54 -11.16 15.99
CA ARG A 188 -4.80 -11.54 16.65
C ARG A 188 -5.46 -10.36 17.35
N SER A 189 -4.68 -9.52 18.02
CA SER A 189 -5.15 -8.29 18.65
C SER A 189 -5.70 -7.29 17.62
N LEU A 190 -5.03 -7.13 16.48
CA LEU A 190 -5.50 -6.29 15.38
C LEU A 190 -6.84 -6.79 14.83
N SER A 191 -6.95 -8.08 14.54
CA SER A 191 -8.20 -8.67 14.07
C SER A 191 -9.34 -8.50 15.09
N ALA A 192 -9.07 -8.71 16.38
CA ALA A 192 -10.07 -8.53 17.44
C ALA A 192 -10.53 -7.08 17.55
N VAL A 193 -9.60 -6.12 17.53
CA VAL A 193 -9.90 -4.67 17.56
C VAL A 193 -10.73 -4.26 16.35
N GLY A 194 -10.38 -4.78 15.17
CA GLY A 194 -11.09 -4.49 13.93
C GLY A 194 -12.52 -5.03 13.88
N GLN A 195 -12.76 -6.22 14.43
CA GLN A 195 -14.10 -6.82 14.49
C GLN A 195 -14.99 -6.09 15.50
N ASN A 196 -14.51 -5.89 16.73
CA ASN A 196 -15.25 -5.18 17.77
C ASN A 196 -14.30 -4.62 18.83
N ALA A 197 -13.98 -3.33 18.72
CA ALA A 197 -13.08 -2.65 19.66
C ALA A 197 -13.58 -2.70 21.11
N ARG A 198 -14.89 -2.64 21.36
CA ARG A 198 -15.45 -2.71 22.73
C ARG A 198 -15.27 -4.10 23.33
N ALA A 199 -15.56 -5.14 22.57
CA ALA A 199 -15.36 -6.52 23.02
C ALA A 199 -13.87 -6.84 23.22
N ALA A 200 -13.00 -6.36 22.32
CA ALA A 200 -11.56 -6.50 22.45
C ALA A 200 -11.02 -5.82 23.72
N ASN A 201 -11.53 -4.63 24.06
CA ASN A 201 -11.16 -3.92 25.29
C ASN A 201 -11.55 -4.71 26.55
N LEU A 202 -12.79 -5.24 26.58
CA LEU A 202 -13.28 -6.08 27.68
C LEU A 202 -12.49 -7.39 27.81
N ALA A 203 -11.94 -7.90 26.71
CA ALA A 203 -11.05 -9.06 26.68
C ALA A 203 -9.58 -8.73 27.05
N GLY A 204 -9.29 -7.51 27.50
CA GLY A 204 -7.96 -7.10 27.95
C GLY A 204 -7.01 -6.65 26.83
N VAL A 205 -7.48 -6.53 25.59
CA VAL A 205 -6.66 -6.00 24.48
C VAL A 205 -6.53 -4.49 24.63
N ARG A 206 -5.28 -4.00 24.58
CA ARG A 206 -4.97 -2.57 24.60
C ARG A 206 -5.28 -1.93 23.25
N VAL A 207 -6.57 -1.70 22.99
CA VAL A 207 -7.10 -1.16 21.72
C VAL A 207 -6.31 0.04 21.20
N GLU A 208 -6.03 1.01 22.08
CA GLU A 208 -5.35 2.25 21.71
C GLU A 208 -3.90 2.01 21.25
N TRP A 209 -3.20 1.07 21.89
CA TRP A 209 -1.85 0.71 21.51
C TRP A 209 -1.82 -0.04 20.18
N VAL A 210 -2.80 -0.91 19.94
CA VAL A 210 -2.91 -1.65 18.67
C VAL A 210 -3.14 -0.69 17.51
N ARG A 211 -4.05 0.27 17.65
CA ARG A 211 -4.31 1.28 16.62
C ARG A 211 -3.11 2.21 16.41
N CYS A 212 -2.46 2.66 17.49
CA CYS A 212 -1.23 3.44 17.36
C CYS A 212 -0.16 2.69 16.56
N ALA A 213 0.08 1.42 16.91
CA ALA A 213 1.05 0.59 16.23
C ALA A 213 0.69 0.36 14.76
N THR A 214 -0.59 0.28 14.39
CA THR A 214 -1.01 0.10 12.99
C THR A 214 -0.76 1.34 12.15
N TYR A 215 -1.04 2.55 12.67
CA TYR A 215 -0.74 3.80 11.95
C TYR A 215 0.77 4.02 11.82
N VAL A 216 1.55 3.70 12.86
CA VAL A 216 3.01 3.73 12.79
C VAL A 216 3.56 2.73 11.77
N ALA A 217 3.08 1.48 11.79
CA ALA A 217 3.52 0.47 10.83
C ALA A 217 3.16 0.86 9.39
N CYS A 218 1.96 1.42 9.16
CA CYS A 218 1.56 1.95 7.86
C CYS A 218 2.51 3.04 7.37
N ALA A 219 2.71 4.09 8.17
CA ALA A 219 3.57 5.20 7.80
C ALA A 219 5.04 4.79 7.59
N VAL A 220 5.57 3.84 8.36
CA VAL A 220 6.92 3.29 8.15
C VAL A 220 7.02 2.52 6.82
N LEU A 221 6.04 1.68 6.50
CA LEU A 221 6.03 0.95 5.22
C LEU A 221 5.93 1.91 4.02
N VAL A 222 5.13 2.96 4.16
CA VAL A 222 4.97 4.01 3.14
C VAL A 222 6.25 4.84 3.01
N ALA A 223 6.93 5.17 4.10
CA ALA A 223 8.20 5.89 4.08
C ALA A 223 9.34 5.05 3.48
N LEU A 224 9.38 3.73 3.76
CA LEU A 224 10.30 2.81 3.10
C LEU A 224 10.01 2.70 1.60
N CYS A 225 8.72 2.64 1.22
CA CYS A 225 8.32 2.70 -0.18
C CYS A 225 8.82 4.00 -0.85
N ALA A 226 8.77 5.13 -0.16
CA ALA A 226 9.25 6.41 -0.67
C ALA A 226 10.75 6.41 -0.99
N LEU A 227 11.58 5.82 -0.12
CA LEU A 227 13.02 5.67 -0.34
C LEU A 227 13.29 4.86 -1.62
N LEU A 228 12.63 3.71 -1.75
CA LEU A 228 12.80 2.83 -2.90
C LEU A 228 12.26 3.45 -4.20
N LEU A 229 11.12 4.14 -4.12
CA LEU A 229 10.51 4.81 -5.26
C LEU A 229 11.37 5.98 -5.76
N SER A 230 11.97 6.73 -4.83
CA SER A 230 12.89 7.83 -5.15
C SER A 230 14.17 7.28 -5.78
N ALA A 231 14.71 6.18 -5.27
CA ALA A 231 15.88 5.53 -5.87
C ALA A 231 15.60 5.00 -7.27
N PHE A 232 14.42 4.41 -7.49
CA PHE A 232 14.00 3.90 -8.79
C PHE A 232 13.71 5.02 -9.81
N SER A 233 13.18 6.15 -9.36
CA SER A 233 12.80 7.29 -10.21
C SER A 233 13.96 8.25 -10.49
N GLY A 234 15.18 7.97 -9.97
CA GLY A 234 16.34 8.85 -10.13
C GLY A 234 16.30 10.11 -9.24
N GLY A 235 15.46 10.13 -8.21
CA GLY A 235 15.29 11.26 -7.30
C GLY A 235 13.88 11.36 -6.73
N ALA A 236 13.69 12.28 -5.78
CA ALA A 236 12.39 12.51 -5.15
C ALA A 236 11.66 13.71 -5.78
N THR A 237 10.44 13.48 -6.26
CA THR A 237 9.54 14.55 -6.73
C THR A 237 8.39 14.76 -5.74
N LEU A 238 7.80 15.96 -5.74
CA LEU A 238 6.76 16.32 -4.77
C LEU A 238 5.42 15.61 -5.03
N ASP A 239 5.18 15.19 -6.28
CA ASP A 239 3.90 14.60 -6.71
C ASP A 239 3.96 13.06 -6.85
N MET A 240 5.11 12.41 -6.64
CA MET A 240 5.24 10.96 -6.83
C MET A 240 4.34 10.11 -5.91
N GLY A 241 3.83 10.69 -4.82
CA GLY A 241 2.90 10.04 -3.91
C GLY A 241 1.43 10.12 -4.32
N ALA A 242 1.06 11.04 -5.24
CA ALA A 242 -0.34 11.38 -5.52
C ALA A 242 -1.16 10.18 -6.02
N ASP A 243 -0.58 9.39 -6.91
CA ASP A 243 -1.22 8.20 -7.50
C ASP A 243 -1.53 7.12 -6.46
N TYR A 244 -0.79 7.09 -5.34
CA TYR A 244 -0.93 6.08 -4.31
C TYR A 244 -2.09 6.35 -3.33
N MET A 245 -2.69 7.53 -3.34
CA MET A 245 -3.81 7.86 -2.42
C MET A 245 -4.99 6.92 -2.62
N LEU A 246 -5.58 6.93 -3.81
CA LEU A 246 -6.73 6.09 -4.15
C LEU A 246 -6.30 4.67 -4.49
N LEU A 247 -5.11 4.50 -5.07
CA LEU A 247 -4.59 3.19 -5.43
C LEU A 247 -4.38 2.31 -4.19
N SER A 248 -3.88 2.86 -3.09
CA SER A 248 -3.70 2.10 -1.83
C SER A 248 -5.03 1.52 -1.32
N VAL A 249 -6.09 2.33 -1.33
CA VAL A 249 -7.44 1.90 -0.96
C VAL A 249 -7.96 0.86 -1.94
N ALA A 250 -7.82 1.11 -3.24
CA ALA A 250 -8.27 0.20 -4.29
C ALA A 250 -7.60 -1.18 -4.17
N VAL A 251 -6.28 -1.22 -3.98
CA VAL A 251 -5.51 -2.46 -3.79
C VAL A 251 -6.01 -3.24 -2.59
N VAL A 252 -6.26 -2.58 -1.45
CA VAL A 252 -6.72 -3.25 -0.23
C VAL A 252 -8.14 -3.80 -0.37
N VAL A 253 -9.03 -3.02 -0.97
CA VAL A 253 -10.44 -3.37 -1.18
C VAL A 253 -10.57 -4.50 -2.21
N ILE A 254 -9.92 -4.37 -3.37
CA ILE A 254 -9.93 -5.40 -4.43
C ILE A 254 -9.17 -6.65 -3.96
N GLY A 255 -8.14 -6.49 -3.14
CA GLY A 255 -7.43 -7.58 -2.49
C GLY A 255 -8.28 -8.32 -1.44
N GLY A 256 -9.47 -7.82 -1.14
CA GLY A 256 -10.45 -8.51 -0.31
C GLY A 256 -10.22 -8.38 1.19
N THR A 257 -9.48 -7.35 1.61
CA THR A 257 -9.45 -6.93 3.02
C THR A 257 -10.80 -6.33 3.38
N GLN A 258 -11.36 -6.70 4.54
CA GLN A 258 -12.66 -6.18 4.95
C GLN A 258 -12.56 -4.73 5.38
N VAL A 259 -13.27 -3.83 4.67
CA VAL A 259 -13.36 -2.40 5.01
C VAL A 259 -14.07 -2.17 6.36
N SER A 260 -14.92 -3.11 6.76
CA SER A 260 -15.52 -3.14 8.11
C SER A 260 -14.52 -3.49 9.21
N GLY A 261 -13.30 -3.95 8.86
CA GLY A 261 -12.24 -4.30 9.80
C GLY A 261 -12.11 -5.79 10.09
N GLY A 262 -10.99 -6.15 10.72
CA GLY A 262 -10.75 -7.43 11.37
C GLY A 262 -10.29 -8.60 10.50
N ARG A 263 -10.44 -8.54 9.17
CA ARG A 263 -9.90 -9.55 8.23
C ARG A 263 -8.95 -8.90 7.22
N ALA A 264 -7.65 -9.19 7.38
CA ALA A 264 -6.58 -8.80 6.47
C ALA A 264 -6.33 -9.85 5.38
N SER A 265 -5.88 -9.40 4.20
CA SER A 265 -5.59 -10.26 3.05
C SER A 265 -4.25 -9.88 2.37
N PRO A 266 -3.09 -10.26 2.94
CA PRO A 266 -1.79 -9.89 2.37
C PRO A 266 -1.55 -10.46 0.96
N THR A 267 -2.04 -11.67 0.69
CA THR A 267 -1.95 -12.29 -0.64
C THR A 267 -2.83 -11.58 -1.66
N GLY A 268 -4.00 -11.08 -1.24
CA GLY A 268 -4.88 -10.30 -2.09
C GLY A 268 -4.31 -8.93 -2.45
N VAL A 269 -3.51 -8.32 -1.58
CA VAL A 269 -2.79 -7.07 -1.90
C VAL A 269 -1.90 -7.25 -3.14
N TRP A 270 -1.17 -8.38 -3.24
CA TRP A 270 -0.37 -8.69 -4.43
C TRP A 270 -1.22 -8.88 -5.68
N GLY A 271 -2.29 -9.68 -5.60
CA GLY A 271 -3.19 -9.91 -6.72
C GLY A 271 -3.81 -8.60 -7.21
N ALA A 272 -4.31 -7.77 -6.30
CA ALA A 272 -4.92 -6.50 -6.65
C ALA A 272 -3.91 -5.49 -7.22
N ALA A 273 -2.69 -5.43 -6.68
CA ALA A 273 -1.64 -4.55 -7.19
C ALA A 273 -1.21 -4.95 -8.62
N CYS A 274 -1.02 -6.24 -8.90
CA CYS A 274 -0.74 -6.73 -10.24
C CYS A 274 -1.91 -6.44 -11.20
N PHE A 275 -3.14 -6.73 -10.79
CA PHE A 275 -4.34 -6.48 -11.59
C PHE A 275 -4.48 -5.02 -12.00
N LEU A 276 -4.41 -4.10 -11.03
CA LEU A 276 -4.55 -2.67 -11.28
C LEU A 276 -3.40 -2.14 -12.15
N PHE A 277 -2.17 -2.60 -11.92
CA PHE A 277 -1.02 -2.21 -12.74
C PHE A 277 -1.21 -2.65 -14.21
N LEU A 278 -1.57 -3.91 -14.45
CA LEU A 278 -1.76 -4.43 -15.80
C LEU A 278 -2.90 -3.70 -16.53
N ILE A 279 -3.99 -3.37 -15.83
CA ILE A 279 -5.07 -2.54 -16.40
C ILE A 279 -4.56 -1.16 -16.77
N ASN A 280 -3.78 -0.50 -15.89
CA ASN A 280 -3.24 0.82 -16.20
C ASN A 280 -2.35 0.77 -17.44
N ALA A 281 -1.44 -0.21 -17.47
CA ALA A 281 -0.49 -0.38 -18.54
C ALA A 281 -1.20 -0.69 -19.87
N LEU A 282 -2.26 -1.51 -19.85
CA LEU A 282 -3.06 -1.82 -21.03
C LEU A 282 -3.79 -0.58 -21.56
N LEU A 283 -4.47 0.17 -20.67
CA LEU A 283 -5.17 1.40 -21.05
C LEU A 283 -4.20 2.49 -21.55
N ASN A 284 -3.03 2.56 -20.95
CA ASN A 284 -1.97 3.48 -21.38
C ASN A 284 -1.45 3.09 -22.78
N ALA A 285 -1.20 1.80 -23.00
CA ALA A 285 -0.76 1.28 -24.30
C ALA A 285 -1.82 1.47 -25.40
N SER A 286 -3.11 1.46 -25.06
CA SER A 286 -4.19 1.79 -25.99
C SER A 286 -4.40 3.30 -26.21
N GLY A 287 -3.48 4.15 -25.72
CA GLY A 287 -3.54 5.61 -25.91
C GLY A 287 -4.64 6.31 -25.11
N THR A 288 -5.17 5.67 -24.05
CA THR A 288 -6.25 6.25 -23.25
C THR A 288 -5.73 7.34 -22.32
N GLY A 289 -6.34 8.52 -22.40
CA GLY A 289 -5.99 9.67 -21.55
C GLY A 289 -6.11 9.37 -20.04
N ALA A 290 -5.38 10.12 -19.21
CA ALA A 290 -5.36 9.94 -17.76
C ALA A 290 -6.75 10.04 -17.11
N GLY A 291 -7.61 10.94 -17.59
CA GLY A 291 -8.98 11.10 -17.08
C GLY A 291 -9.84 9.85 -17.32
N LEU A 292 -9.78 9.25 -18.52
CA LEU A 292 -10.50 8.01 -18.82
C LEU A 292 -9.97 6.84 -18.00
N ARG A 293 -8.64 6.74 -17.79
CA ARG A 293 -8.06 5.76 -16.88
C ARG A 293 -8.61 5.90 -15.46
N ALA A 294 -8.68 7.13 -14.93
CA ALA A 294 -9.25 7.38 -13.60
C ALA A 294 -10.74 6.98 -13.50
N ILE A 295 -11.53 7.22 -14.55
CA ILE A 295 -12.93 6.76 -14.63
C ILE A 295 -13.01 5.24 -14.54
N VAL A 296 -12.17 4.51 -15.29
CA VAL A 296 -12.14 3.05 -15.25
C VAL A 296 -11.76 2.53 -13.86
N TYR A 297 -10.76 3.14 -13.23
CA TYR A 297 -10.38 2.83 -11.85
C TYR A 297 -11.54 3.03 -10.86
N GLY A 298 -12.22 4.17 -10.95
CA GLY A 298 -13.40 4.45 -10.12
C GLY A 298 -14.52 3.44 -10.34
N ALA A 299 -14.83 3.12 -11.61
CA ALA A 299 -15.84 2.14 -11.98
C ALA A 299 -15.49 0.72 -11.49
N LEU A 300 -14.22 0.32 -11.58
CA LEU A 300 -13.74 -0.97 -11.06
C LEU A 300 -13.91 -1.06 -9.54
N ILE A 301 -13.56 -0.01 -8.80
CA ILE A 301 -13.75 0.02 -7.34
C ILE A 301 -15.24 -0.10 -7.00
N ILE A 302 -16.12 0.64 -7.69
CA ILE A 302 -17.57 0.54 -7.49
C ILE A 302 -18.07 -0.87 -7.79
N GLY A 303 -17.66 -1.45 -8.93
CA GLY A 303 -18.07 -2.80 -9.32
C GLY A 303 -17.62 -3.86 -8.31
N VAL A 304 -16.37 -3.83 -7.88
CA VAL A 304 -15.85 -4.80 -6.92
C VAL A 304 -16.49 -4.63 -5.55
N THR A 305 -16.65 -3.40 -5.07
CA THR A 305 -17.26 -3.14 -3.75
C THR A 305 -18.74 -3.49 -3.71
N THR A 306 -19.49 -3.27 -4.79
CA THR A 306 -20.91 -3.66 -4.86
C THR A 306 -21.09 -5.18 -4.88
N ILE A 307 -20.26 -5.89 -5.63
CA ILE A 307 -20.28 -7.37 -5.69
C ILE A 307 -19.82 -7.97 -4.35
N ALA A 308 -18.73 -7.44 -3.77
CA ALA A 308 -18.19 -7.95 -2.50
C ALA A 308 -19.06 -7.57 -1.29
N GLY A 309 -19.60 -6.35 -1.26
CA GLY A 309 -20.46 -5.83 -0.19
C GLY A 309 -21.91 -6.34 -0.26
N GLY A 310 -22.32 -6.93 -1.38
CA GLY A 310 -23.65 -7.53 -1.57
C GLY A 310 -23.87 -8.87 -0.86
N SER A 311 -22.86 -9.43 -0.16
CA SER A 311 -23.02 -10.67 0.58
C SER A 311 -24.00 -10.51 1.75
N PRO A 312 -25.11 -11.29 1.83
CA PRO A 312 -26.16 -11.17 2.85
C PRO A 312 -25.68 -11.28 4.31
N ALA A 313 -24.46 -11.76 4.53
CA ALA A 313 -23.82 -11.84 5.84
C ALA A 313 -23.42 -10.48 6.43
N ALA A 314 -23.28 -9.42 5.62
CA ALA A 314 -22.92 -8.08 6.09
C ALA A 314 -24.12 -7.25 6.60
N ARG A 315 -25.34 -7.78 6.50
CA ARG A 315 -26.60 -7.10 6.89
C ARG A 315 -27.18 -7.60 8.23
N ARG A 316 -26.44 -8.37 9.01
CA ARG A 316 -26.88 -8.90 10.32
C ARG A 316 -25.98 -8.43 11.45
#